data_AF-A0A2D6JPY0-F1
#
_entry.id   AF-A0A2D6JPY0-F1
#
_cell.length_a   1.000
_cell.length_b   1.000
_cell.length_c   1.000
_cell.angle_alpha   90.00
_cell.angle_beta   90.00
_cell.angle_gamma   90.00
#
_symmetry.space_group_name_H-M   'P 1'
#
loop_
_entity.id
_entity.type
_entity.pdbx_description
1 polymer ?
#
loop_
_entity_poly.entity_id
_entity_poly.type
_entity_poly.pdbx_seq_one_letter_code
_entity_poly.pdbx_strand_id
1 'polypeptide(L)'
;MAELPLESLIEATLFSSGKSMSVEELSTVLGYDEDEMLDCLGSLQATLKRRKGGALQLAEVGDRWALEVKPAIAEHLPRETKTDMPPKLLKAAALIAYHQPMPQSRLVELLGQKAYDYVRELAQHGMIDRRKDGNTRRLATTRRFSEAFGCPHTDRKKVKAWFREQVHSSGLLDELGDRKEILREESDESGTVQSSLPVKEEE
;
A
#
# COMPACT_ATOMS: atom_id res chain seq x y z
N MET A 1 -26.74 -25.53 20.28
CA MET A 1 -25.76 -25.07 19.27
C MET A 1 -24.60 -24.50 20.05
N ALA A 2 -23.37 -24.94 19.82
CA ALA A 2 -22.23 -24.45 20.59
C ALA A 2 -22.11 -22.93 20.35
N GLU A 3 -22.26 -22.13 21.40
CA GLU A 3 -21.92 -20.71 21.33
C GLU A 3 -20.43 -20.62 21.05
N LEU A 4 -20.09 -20.28 19.80
CA LEU A 4 -18.71 -20.06 19.41
C LEU A 4 -18.26 -18.77 20.08
N PRO A 5 -17.10 -18.74 20.75
CA PRO A 5 -16.59 -17.52 21.34
C PRO A 5 -16.37 -16.48 20.25
N LEU A 6 -16.73 -15.23 20.54
CA LEU A 6 -16.63 -14.11 19.60
C LEU A 6 -15.22 -13.97 19.01
N GLU A 7 -14.19 -14.22 19.82
CA GLU A 7 -12.79 -14.27 19.37
C GLU A 7 -12.57 -15.24 18.19
N SER A 8 -13.17 -16.43 18.22
CA SER A 8 -13.05 -17.42 17.15
C SER A 8 -13.85 -17.03 15.90
N LEU A 9 -14.97 -16.33 16.05
CA LEU A 9 -15.72 -15.79 14.92
C LEU A 9 -14.95 -14.68 14.21
N ILE A 10 -14.32 -13.79 14.99
CA ILE A 10 -13.44 -12.74 14.45
C ILE A 10 -12.24 -13.36 13.73
N GLU A 11 -11.57 -14.33 14.36
CA GLU A 11 -10.43 -15.04 13.77
C GLU A 11 -10.83 -15.70 12.44
N ALA A 12 -11.95 -16.42 12.40
CA ALA A 12 -12.46 -17.06 11.19
C ALA A 12 -12.84 -16.04 10.09
N THR A 13 -13.44 -14.91 10.49
CA THR A 13 -13.87 -13.87 9.54
C THR A 13 -12.67 -13.16 8.92
N LEU A 14 -11.68 -12.77 9.73
CA LEU A 14 -10.44 -12.16 9.25
C LEU A 14 -9.61 -13.12 8.40
N PHE A 15 -9.58 -14.40 8.79
CA PHE A 15 -8.87 -15.43 8.01
C PHE A 15 -9.55 -15.66 6.66
N SER A 16 -10.88 -15.77 6.64
CA SER A 16 -11.64 -15.98 5.41
C SER A 16 -11.65 -14.75 4.50
N SER A 17 -11.57 -13.54 5.05
CA SER A 17 -11.59 -12.31 4.26
C SER A 17 -10.26 -12.07 3.53
N GLY A 18 -9.15 -12.56 4.11
CA GLY A 18 -7.79 -12.41 3.54
C GLY A 18 -7.37 -10.95 3.33
N LYS A 19 -8.05 -10.01 3.99
CA LYS A 19 -7.83 -8.55 3.87
C LYS A 19 -8.01 -7.89 5.22
N SER A 20 -7.47 -6.68 5.38
CA SER A 20 -7.75 -5.91 6.59
C SER A 20 -9.22 -5.49 6.63
N MET A 21 -9.82 -5.48 7.82
CA MET A 21 -11.21 -5.06 8.05
C MET A 21 -11.27 -3.99 9.15
N SER A 22 -12.16 -3.01 9.02
CA SER A 22 -12.42 -2.06 10.11
C SER A 22 -13.32 -2.69 11.17
N VAL A 23 -13.32 -2.08 12.36
CA VAL A 23 -14.23 -2.47 13.46
C VAL A 23 -15.69 -2.38 13.01
N GLU A 24 -16.06 -1.29 12.32
CA GLU A 24 -17.40 -1.09 11.73
C GLU A 24 -17.80 -2.25 10.77
N GLU A 25 -16.87 -2.69 9.92
CA GLU A 25 -17.11 -3.79 8.98
C GLU A 25 -17.28 -5.12 9.71
N LEU A 26 -16.48 -5.38 10.75
CA LEU A 26 -16.59 -6.59 11.57
C LEU A 26 -17.87 -6.61 12.40
N SER A 27 -18.23 -5.48 13.01
CA SER A 27 -19.49 -5.26 13.73
C SER A 27 -20.68 -5.53 12.82
N THR A 28 -20.69 -4.98 11.60
CA THR A 28 -21.78 -5.19 10.64
C THR A 28 -21.91 -6.66 10.20
N VAL A 29 -20.79 -7.36 10.02
CA VAL A 29 -20.78 -8.77 9.56
C VAL A 29 -21.20 -9.73 10.66
N LEU A 30 -20.75 -9.50 11.90
CA LEU A 30 -20.98 -10.40 13.03
C LEU A 30 -22.21 -10.02 13.87
N GLY A 31 -22.69 -8.78 13.76
CA GLY A 31 -23.87 -8.28 14.46
C GLY A 31 -23.63 -7.92 15.93
N TYR A 32 -22.41 -7.53 16.29
CA TYR A 32 -22.01 -7.14 17.66
C TYR A 32 -21.68 -5.65 17.73
N ASP A 33 -21.73 -5.08 18.93
CA ASP A 33 -21.37 -3.67 19.15
C ASP A 33 -19.87 -3.43 18.90
N GLU A 34 -19.52 -2.22 18.46
CA GLU A 34 -18.14 -1.84 18.15
C GLU A 34 -17.21 -1.89 19.38
N ASP A 35 -17.73 -1.52 20.55
CA ASP A 35 -16.99 -1.57 21.82
C ASP A 35 -16.65 -3.02 22.20
N GLU A 36 -17.62 -3.94 22.10
CA GLU A 36 -17.39 -5.37 22.34
C GLU A 36 -16.40 -5.97 21.34
N MET A 37 -16.44 -5.51 20.09
CA MET A 37 -15.53 -5.93 19.03
C MET A 37 -14.09 -5.49 19.33
N LEU A 38 -13.89 -4.24 19.78
CA LEU A 38 -12.58 -3.71 20.17
C LEU A 38 -11.97 -4.48 21.34
N ASP A 39 -12.76 -4.75 22.38
CA ASP A 39 -12.32 -5.52 23.54
C ASP A 39 -11.93 -6.97 23.15
N CYS A 40 -12.71 -7.59 22.26
CA CYS A 40 -12.41 -8.92 21.74
C CYS A 40 -11.18 -8.92 20.83
N LEU A 41 -10.99 -7.92 19.97
CA LEU A 41 -9.81 -7.79 19.11
C LEU A 41 -8.53 -7.64 19.94
N GLY A 42 -8.56 -6.82 20.98
CA GLY A 42 -7.43 -6.67 21.92
C GLY A 42 -7.13 -7.98 22.67
N SER A 43 -8.17 -8.69 23.11
CA SER A 43 -8.02 -9.99 23.77
C SER A 43 -7.45 -11.06 22.83
N LEU A 44 -7.98 -11.14 21.60
CA LEU A 44 -7.50 -12.03 20.54
C LEU A 44 -6.03 -11.74 20.19
N GLN A 45 -5.66 -10.47 20.05
CA GLN A 45 -4.28 -10.06 19.82
C GLN A 45 -3.35 -10.53 20.94
N ALA A 46 -3.73 -10.32 22.19
CA ALA A 46 -2.94 -10.76 23.35
C ALA A 46 -2.84 -12.29 23.42
N THR A 47 -3.88 -13.02 23.04
CA THR A 47 -3.91 -14.48 22.98
C THR A 47 -2.98 -15.01 21.87
N LEU A 48 -3.06 -14.47 20.65
CA LEU A 48 -2.19 -14.84 19.53
C LEU A 48 -0.71 -14.53 19.81
N LYS A 49 -0.44 -13.43 20.52
CA LYS A 49 0.91 -13.04 20.93
C LYS A 49 1.48 -13.97 22.00
N ARG A 50 0.66 -14.42 22.96
CA ARG A 50 1.07 -15.35 24.04
C ARG A 50 1.19 -16.80 23.57
N ARG A 51 0.50 -17.19 22.50
CA ARG A 51 0.55 -18.55 21.94
C ARG A 51 1.96 -18.87 21.43
N LYS A 52 2.70 -19.70 22.17
CA LYS A 52 4.00 -20.26 21.76
C LYS A 52 3.78 -21.19 20.56
N GLY A 53 4.53 -20.96 19.47
CA GLY A 53 4.44 -21.76 18.23
C GLY A 53 3.35 -21.34 17.24
N GLY A 54 2.54 -20.32 17.54
CA GLY A 54 1.58 -19.79 16.57
C GLY A 54 2.28 -19.01 15.46
N ALA A 55 1.96 -19.30 14.19
CA ALA A 55 2.52 -18.61 13.02
C ALA A 55 1.87 -17.27 12.71
N LEU A 56 0.67 -17.04 13.24
CA LEU A 56 -0.16 -15.87 12.95
C LEU A 56 -0.09 -14.84 14.07
N GLN A 57 -0.26 -13.58 13.70
CA GLN A 57 -0.44 -12.44 14.58
C GLN A 57 -1.58 -11.57 14.06
N LEU A 58 -2.20 -10.82 14.98
CA LEU A 58 -3.17 -9.81 14.62
C LEU A 58 -2.45 -8.45 14.52
N ALA A 59 -2.41 -7.90 13.32
CA ALA A 59 -1.80 -6.61 13.02
C ALA A 59 -2.87 -5.53 12.91
N GLU A 60 -2.55 -4.35 13.46
CA GLU A 60 -3.37 -3.15 13.38
C GLU A 60 -2.68 -2.15 12.45
N VAL A 61 -3.39 -1.73 11.40
CA VAL A 61 -2.89 -0.78 10.40
C VAL A 61 -3.87 0.38 10.32
N GLY A 62 -3.61 1.44 11.11
CA GLY A 62 -4.58 2.51 11.34
C GLY A 62 -5.78 1.96 12.10
N ASP A 63 -7.01 2.21 11.61
CA ASP A 63 -8.26 1.72 12.24
C ASP A 63 -8.73 0.36 11.69
N ARG A 64 -7.80 -0.44 11.15
CA ARG A 64 -8.12 -1.72 10.51
C ARG A 64 -7.27 -2.85 11.08
N TRP A 65 -7.89 -4.01 11.20
CA TRP A 65 -7.32 -5.21 11.77
C TRP A 65 -7.12 -6.27 10.68
N ALA A 66 -5.98 -6.94 10.68
CA ALA A 66 -5.65 -8.00 9.74
C ALA A 66 -4.95 -9.16 10.43
N LEU A 67 -5.20 -10.39 9.94
CA LEU A 67 -4.41 -11.56 10.31
C LEU A 67 -3.18 -11.64 9.40
N GLU A 68 -2.01 -11.55 10.00
CA GLU A 68 -0.73 -11.61 9.29
C GLU A 68 0.14 -12.74 9.84
N VAL A 69 1.11 -13.18 9.05
CA VAL A 69 2.13 -14.10 9.54
C VAL A 69 3.14 -13.33 10.39
N LYS A 70 3.59 -13.90 11.51
CA LYS A 70 4.64 -13.30 12.34
C LYS A 70 5.89 -13.03 11.49
N PRO A 71 6.53 -11.86 11.61
CA PRO A 71 7.69 -11.50 10.79
C PRO A 71 8.84 -12.51 10.94
N ALA A 72 9.06 -13.02 12.14
CA ALA A 72 10.06 -14.06 12.42
C ALA A 72 9.86 -15.35 11.61
N ILE A 73 8.64 -15.66 11.17
CA ILE A 73 8.34 -16.85 10.35
C ILE A 73 8.21 -16.44 8.87
N ALA A 74 7.75 -15.23 8.59
CA ALA A 74 7.69 -14.64 7.24
C ALA A 74 9.05 -14.59 6.54
N GLU A 75 10.15 -14.46 7.29
CA GLU A 75 11.52 -14.53 6.76
C GLU A 75 11.94 -15.95 6.33
N HIS A 76 11.37 -16.98 6.97
CA HIS A 76 11.67 -18.38 6.67
C HIS A 76 10.71 -19.01 5.63
N LEU A 77 9.65 -18.29 5.23
CA LEU A 77 8.72 -18.75 4.22
C LEU A 77 9.37 -18.75 2.82
N PRO A 78 9.22 -19.84 2.03
CA PRO A 78 9.66 -19.87 0.64
C PRO A 78 9.05 -18.72 -0.15
N ARG A 79 9.86 -18.10 -1.03
CA ARG A 79 9.44 -16.95 -1.87
C ARG A 79 8.17 -17.25 -2.68
N GLU A 80 7.94 -18.51 -3.04
CA GLU A 80 6.78 -19.02 -3.78
C GLU A 80 5.43 -18.93 -3.01
N THR A 81 5.48 -18.80 -1.69
CA THR A 81 4.28 -18.72 -0.80
C THR A 81 3.89 -17.29 -0.43
N LYS A 82 4.75 -16.32 -0.72
CA LYS A 82 4.38 -14.90 -0.62
C LYS A 82 3.41 -14.65 -1.78
N THR A 83 2.31 -13.94 -1.54
CA THR A 83 1.37 -13.53 -2.59
C THR A 83 2.11 -12.61 -3.56
N ASP A 84 2.88 -13.22 -4.46
CA ASP A 84 3.92 -12.55 -5.22
C ASP A 84 3.25 -11.90 -6.42
N MET A 85 2.82 -10.66 -6.21
CA MET A 85 2.66 -9.73 -7.30
C MET A 85 4.01 -9.68 -8.04
N PRO A 86 4.05 -9.92 -9.36
CA PRO A 86 5.30 -9.88 -10.11
C PRO A 86 6.16 -8.67 -9.71
N PRO A 87 7.48 -8.84 -9.50
CA PRO A 87 8.32 -7.76 -9.00
C PRO A 87 8.28 -6.50 -9.88
N LYS A 88 7.94 -6.68 -11.17
CA LYS A 88 7.70 -5.59 -12.14
C LYS A 88 6.45 -4.75 -11.82
N LEU A 89 5.37 -5.37 -11.36
CA LEU A 89 4.14 -4.69 -10.95
C LEU A 89 4.33 -3.98 -9.61
N LEU A 90 5.03 -4.61 -8.66
CA LEU A 90 5.43 -3.95 -7.41
C LEU A 90 6.29 -2.70 -7.68
N LYS A 91 7.26 -2.80 -8.61
CA LYS A 91 8.06 -1.66 -9.07
C LYS A 91 7.19 -0.53 -9.63
N ALA A 92 6.25 -0.86 -10.50
CA ALA A 92 5.32 0.13 -11.06
C ALA A 92 4.45 0.78 -9.96
N ALA A 93 3.94 -0.01 -9.02
CA ALA A 93 3.12 0.49 -7.92
C ALA A 93 3.93 1.41 -6.97
N ALA A 94 5.17 1.05 -6.65
CA ALA A 94 6.08 1.85 -5.83
C ALA A 94 6.43 3.19 -6.51
N LEU A 95 6.70 3.20 -7.82
CA LEU A 95 6.95 4.42 -8.58
C LEU A 95 5.74 5.36 -8.59
N ILE A 96 4.54 4.79 -8.77
CA ILE A 96 3.28 5.56 -8.69
C ILE A 96 3.12 6.15 -7.28
N ALA A 97 3.39 5.38 -6.22
CA ALA A 97 3.26 5.84 -4.84
C ALA A 97 4.25 6.96 -4.48
N TYR A 98 5.47 6.89 -5.01
CA TYR A 98 6.52 7.88 -4.78
C TYR A 98 6.23 9.22 -5.47
N HIS A 99 5.77 9.18 -6.72
CA HIS A 99 5.49 10.38 -7.53
C HIS A 99 4.02 10.80 -7.52
N GLN A 100 3.16 10.21 -6.69
CA GLN A 100 1.73 10.56 -6.73
C GLN A 100 1.48 12.05 -6.43
N PRO A 101 0.47 12.67 -7.08
CA PRO A 101 -0.25 12.17 -8.26
C PRO A 101 0.63 12.21 -9.53
N MET A 102 0.77 11.07 -10.22
CA MET A 102 1.65 10.92 -11.39
C MET A 102 0.83 10.77 -12.69
N PRO A 103 1.20 11.44 -13.80
CA PRO A 103 0.56 11.20 -15.09
C PRO A 103 1.01 9.85 -15.69
N GLN A 104 0.10 9.15 -16.37
CA GLN A 104 0.37 7.84 -16.97
C GLN A 104 1.49 7.89 -18.01
N SER A 105 1.62 9.00 -18.75
CA SER A 105 2.71 9.23 -19.70
C SER A 105 4.09 9.16 -19.03
N ARG A 106 4.23 9.72 -17.82
CA ARG A 106 5.50 9.68 -17.07
C ARG A 106 5.88 8.27 -16.67
N LEU A 107 4.92 7.44 -16.26
CA LEU A 107 5.20 6.05 -15.96
C LEU A 107 5.67 5.27 -17.20
N VAL A 108 5.12 5.60 -18.37
CA VAL A 108 5.53 5.02 -19.66
C VAL A 108 6.95 5.46 -20.05
N GLU A 109 7.35 6.71 -19.78
CA GLU A 109 8.75 7.16 -19.96
C GLU A 109 9.72 6.36 -19.08
N LEU A 110 9.32 6.02 -17.85
CA LEU A 110 10.16 5.31 -16.89
C LEU A 110 10.28 3.81 -17.16
N LEU A 111 9.17 3.14 -17.51
CA LEU A 111 9.08 1.68 -17.63
C LEU A 111 8.89 1.18 -19.09
N GLY A 112 8.78 2.09 -20.05
CA GLY A 112 8.51 1.79 -21.46
C GLY A 112 7.06 1.42 -21.74
N GLN A 113 6.79 0.90 -22.94
CA GLN A 113 5.43 0.58 -23.41
C GLN A 113 4.67 -0.44 -22.53
N LYS A 114 5.37 -1.32 -21.80
CA LYS A 114 4.76 -2.30 -20.88
C LYS A 114 4.08 -1.65 -19.67
N ALA A 115 4.33 -0.36 -19.41
CA ALA A 115 3.65 0.37 -18.34
C ALA A 115 2.13 0.41 -18.52
N TYR A 116 1.61 0.39 -19.76
CA TYR A 116 0.16 0.36 -20.01
C TYR A 116 -0.50 -0.89 -19.43
N ASP A 117 0.16 -2.05 -19.59
CA ASP A 117 -0.32 -3.33 -19.09
C ASP A 117 -0.24 -3.36 -17.56
N TYR A 118 0.88 -2.90 -16.97
CA TYR A 118 1.02 -2.81 -15.52
C TYR A 118 -0.03 -1.92 -14.87
N VAL A 119 -0.33 -0.77 -15.48
CA VAL A 119 -1.39 0.13 -15.00
C VAL A 119 -2.77 -0.51 -15.10
N ARG A 120 -3.00 -1.38 -16.10
CA ARG A 120 -4.25 -2.12 -16.23
C ARG A 120 -4.36 -3.20 -15.15
N GLU A 121 -3.32 -3.98 -14.94
CA GLU A 121 -3.26 -5.04 -13.92
C GLU A 121 -3.36 -4.47 -12.51
N LEU A 122 -2.57 -3.44 -12.17
CA LEU A 122 -2.62 -2.79 -10.85
C LEU A 122 -4.01 -2.18 -10.55
N ALA A 123 -4.70 -1.69 -11.58
CA ALA A 123 -6.08 -1.20 -11.42
C ALA A 123 -7.10 -2.33 -11.28
N GLN A 124 -6.91 -3.48 -11.94
CA GLN A 124 -7.74 -4.68 -11.74
C GLN A 124 -7.58 -5.25 -10.33
N HIS A 125 -6.35 -5.25 -9.82
CA HIS A 125 -6.06 -5.56 -8.43
C HIS A 125 -6.55 -4.48 -7.46
N GLY A 126 -7.07 -3.35 -7.94
CA GLY A 126 -7.60 -2.28 -7.12
C GLY A 126 -6.55 -1.56 -6.28
N MET A 127 -5.26 -1.65 -6.64
CA MET A 127 -4.16 -0.97 -5.94
C MET A 127 -4.02 0.50 -6.38
N ILE A 128 -4.36 0.82 -7.63
CA ILE A 128 -4.27 2.19 -8.16
C ILE A 128 -5.62 2.69 -8.69
N ASP A 129 -5.87 3.97 -8.48
CA ASP A 129 -6.98 4.73 -9.07
C ASP A 129 -6.48 5.47 -10.32
N ARG A 130 -7.32 5.53 -11.35
CA ARG A 130 -6.99 6.13 -12.66
C ARG A 130 -8.06 7.14 -13.02
N ARG A 131 -7.75 8.42 -12.83
CA ARG A 131 -8.66 9.53 -13.16
C ARG A 131 -8.26 10.20 -14.46
N LYS A 132 -9.24 10.58 -15.28
CA LYS A 132 -9.00 11.32 -16.53
C LYS A 132 -8.57 12.74 -16.17
N ASP A 133 -7.46 13.20 -16.74
CA ASP A 133 -6.93 14.55 -16.54
C ASP A 133 -6.40 15.06 -17.89
N GLY A 134 -7.25 15.76 -18.64
CA GLY A 134 -6.95 16.23 -20.00
C GLY A 134 -6.61 15.08 -20.95
N ASN A 135 -5.43 15.17 -21.59
CA ASN A 135 -4.94 14.20 -22.57
C ASN A 135 -4.31 12.94 -21.96
N THR A 136 -4.12 12.91 -20.64
CA THR A 136 -3.52 11.77 -19.93
C THR A 136 -4.42 11.31 -18.79
N ARG A 137 -4.02 10.24 -18.10
CA ARG A 137 -4.67 9.76 -16.88
C ARG A 137 -3.75 10.04 -15.71
N ARG A 138 -4.29 10.60 -14.62
CA ARG A 138 -3.59 10.68 -13.34
C ARG A 138 -3.76 9.37 -12.58
N LEU A 139 -2.63 8.84 -12.14
CA LEU A 139 -2.51 7.64 -11.32
C LEU A 139 -2.34 8.06 -9.86
N ALA A 140 -3.12 7.45 -8.98
CA ALA A 140 -3.02 7.63 -7.53
C ALA A 140 -3.11 6.28 -6.83
N THR A 141 -2.49 6.14 -5.65
CA THR A 141 -2.64 4.92 -4.86
C THR A 141 -4.02 4.87 -4.19
N THR A 142 -4.49 3.66 -3.92
CA THR A 142 -5.74 3.39 -3.20
C THR A 142 -5.46 2.86 -1.80
N ARG A 143 -6.52 2.66 -1.01
CA ARG A 143 -6.43 2.01 0.31
C ARG A 143 -5.83 0.61 0.24
N ARG A 144 -6.22 -0.18 -0.77
CA ARG A 144 -5.73 -1.56 -0.94
C ARG A 144 -4.23 -1.63 -1.17
N PHE A 145 -3.64 -0.60 -1.75
CA PHE A 145 -2.19 -0.48 -1.85
C PHE A 145 -1.56 -0.26 -0.47
N SER A 146 -2.11 0.61 0.37
CA SER A 146 -1.63 0.78 1.75
C SER A 146 -1.69 -0.51 2.54
N GLU A 147 -2.78 -1.28 2.41
CA GLU A 147 -2.94 -2.59 3.06
C GLU A 147 -1.89 -3.60 2.57
N ALA A 148 -1.65 -3.69 1.26
CA ALA A 148 -0.68 -4.62 0.69
C ALA A 148 0.78 -4.31 1.05
N PHE A 149 1.10 -3.03 1.26
CA PHE A 149 2.45 -2.57 1.61
C PHE A 149 2.63 -2.29 3.11
N GLY A 150 1.61 -2.51 3.94
CA GLY A 150 1.65 -2.26 5.39
C GLY A 150 1.77 -0.78 5.77
N CYS A 151 1.31 0.14 4.92
CA CYS A 151 1.36 1.57 5.20
C CYS A 151 0.22 1.96 6.16
N PRO A 152 0.51 2.62 7.31
CA PRO A 152 -0.50 2.99 8.31
C PRO A 152 -1.39 4.18 7.88
N HIS A 153 -1.28 4.62 6.63
CA HIS A 153 -1.97 5.82 6.14
C HIS A 153 -2.80 5.52 4.90
N THR A 154 -4.04 6.05 4.90
CA THR A 154 -4.97 5.97 3.76
C THR A 154 -4.93 7.25 2.90
N ASP A 155 -4.40 8.35 3.45
CA ASP A 155 -4.30 9.64 2.75
C ASP A 155 -3.19 9.64 1.70
N ARG A 156 -3.53 10.00 0.45
CA ARG A 156 -2.58 10.08 -0.68
C ARG A 156 -1.31 10.89 -0.37
N LYS A 157 -1.44 11.99 0.39
CA LYS A 157 -0.29 12.84 0.78
C LYS A 157 0.59 12.18 1.84
N LYS A 158 -0.01 11.50 2.83
CA LYS A 158 0.72 10.81 3.90
C LYS A 158 1.38 9.53 3.39
N VAL A 159 0.72 8.80 2.50
CA VAL A 159 1.29 7.63 1.81
C VAL A 159 2.55 8.06 1.03
N LYS A 160 2.51 9.18 0.32
CA LYS A 160 3.69 9.72 -0.39
C LYS A 160 4.85 10.03 0.57
N ALA A 161 4.56 10.72 1.68
CA ALA A 161 5.59 11.08 2.66
C ALA A 161 6.21 9.84 3.30
N TRP A 162 5.36 8.89 3.73
CA TRP A 162 5.78 7.62 4.31
C TRP A 162 6.61 6.79 3.32
N PHE A 163 6.19 6.70 2.06
CA PHE A 163 6.97 5.96 1.05
C PHE A 163 8.32 6.62 0.76
N ARG A 164 8.41 7.96 0.75
CA ARG A 164 9.69 8.65 0.59
C ARG A 164 10.62 8.33 1.77
N GLU A 165 10.14 8.45 2.99
CA GLU A 165 10.89 8.11 4.20
C GLU A 165 11.33 6.65 4.22
N GLN A 166 10.42 5.73 3.87
CA GLN A 166 10.71 4.30 3.82
C GLN A 166 11.76 3.97 2.75
N VAL A 167 11.71 4.60 1.57
CA VAL A 167 12.71 4.45 0.52
C VAL A 167 14.08 4.95 0.98
N HIS A 168 14.13 6.09 1.69
CA HIS A 168 15.38 6.61 2.25
C HIS A 168 15.94 5.74 3.38
N SER A 169 15.08 5.13 4.20
CA SER A 169 15.48 4.31 5.34
C SER A 169 15.88 2.87 4.96
N SER A 170 15.15 2.25 4.03
CA SER A 170 15.32 0.83 3.69
C SER A 170 16.15 0.58 2.43
N GLY A 171 16.48 1.60 1.65
CA GLY A 171 17.15 1.40 0.36
C GLY A 171 16.34 0.52 -0.59
N LEU A 172 15.01 0.42 -0.40
CA LEU A 172 14.13 -0.48 -1.16
C LEU A 172 14.23 -0.26 -2.67
N LEU A 173 14.59 0.96 -3.10
CA LEU A 173 14.82 1.28 -4.51
C LEU A 173 16.24 0.95 -5.01
N ASP A 174 17.23 0.83 -4.13
CA ASP A 174 18.61 0.46 -4.50
C ASP A 174 18.71 -1.03 -4.84
N GLU A 175 17.86 -1.90 -4.26
CA GLU A 175 17.72 -3.31 -4.71
C GLU A 175 16.95 -3.45 -6.04
N LEU A 176 16.37 -2.36 -6.58
CA LEU A 176 15.56 -2.35 -7.81
C LEU A 176 16.34 -1.97 -9.09
N GLY A 177 17.67 -1.89 -9.00
CA GLY A 177 18.61 -1.73 -10.12
C GLY A 177 18.87 -0.29 -10.56
N ASP A 178 20.06 -0.09 -11.14
CA ASP A 178 20.67 1.17 -11.60
C ASP A 178 19.69 2.14 -12.27
N ARG A 179 19.31 3.18 -11.51
CA ARG A 179 18.94 4.51 -12.04
C ARG A 179 18.81 5.53 -10.91
N LYS A 180 19.90 5.65 -10.15
CA LYS A 180 20.13 6.70 -9.15
C LYS A 180 19.95 8.12 -9.71
N GLU A 181 20.02 8.28 -11.04
CA GLU A 181 19.80 9.54 -11.76
C GLU A 181 18.33 10.00 -11.78
N ILE A 182 17.36 9.08 -11.85
CA ILE A 182 15.93 9.43 -11.99
C ILE A 182 15.35 9.99 -10.68
N LEU A 183 15.91 9.57 -9.54
CA LEU A 183 15.54 10.07 -8.22
C LEU A 183 16.15 11.45 -7.91
N ARG A 184 17.23 11.83 -8.60
CA ARG A 184 17.95 13.09 -8.34
C ARG A 184 17.27 14.29 -8.98
N GLU A 185 16.71 14.15 -10.19
CA GLU A 185 16.19 15.27 -10.98
C GLU A 185 15.12 16.12 -10.27
N GLU A 186 14.32 15.57 -9.35
CA GLU A 186 13.27 16.35 -8.65
C GLU A 186 13.64 16.84 -7.24
N SER A 187 14.82 16.49 -6.70
CA SER A 187 15.28 17.10 -5.44
C SER A 187 15.58 18.58 -5.62
N ASP A 188 15.96 18.98 -6.84
CA ASP A 188 16.48 20.31 -7.16
C ASP A 188 15.44 21.23 -7.82
N GLU A 189 14.29 20.74 -8.30
CA GLU A 189 13.27 21.58 -8.97
C GLU A 189 12.23 22.21 -8.02
N SER A 190 12.29 21.98 -6.71
CA SER A 190 11.53 22.76 -5.74
C SER A 190 12.32 23.97 -5.21
N GLY A 191 12.85 24.78 -6.12
CA GLY A 191 13.56 26.00 -5.73
C GLY A 191 13.82 26.97 -6.88
N THR A 192 12.90 27.93 -7.09
CA THR A 192 13.12 29.25 -7.75
C THR A 192 13.53 29.18 -9.24
N VAL A 193 12.89 29.83 -10.22
CA VAL A 193 12.64 31.27 -10.41
C VAL A 193 11.65 31.40 -11.59
N GLN A 194 10.67 32.30 -11.48
CA GLN A 194 9.97 32.84 -12.64
C GLN A 194 10.99 33.52 -13.57
N SER A 195 11.33 32.92 -14.70
CA SER A 195 11.96 33.63 -15.80
C SER A 195 10.92 33.92 -16.87
N SER A 196 10.40 35.15 -16.79
CA SER A 196 9.71 35.86 -17.87
C SER A 196 10.40 35.65 -19.23
N LEU A 197 9.63 35.24 -20.23
CA LEU A 197 10.05 35.30 -21.63
C LEU A 197 10.34 36.76 -22.03
N PRO A 198 11.48 37.07 -22.67
CA PRO A 198 11.62 38.32 -23.40
C PRO A 198 10.89 38.16 -24.75
N VAL A 199 9.81 38.91 -24.91
CA VAL A 199 9.19 39.16 -26.21
C VAL A 199 10.18 39.97 -27.03
N LYS A 200 10.63 39.42 -28.16
CA LYS A 200 11.25 40.21 -29.22
C LYS A 200 10.12 40.93 -29.95
N GLU A 201 10.03 42.25 -29.79
CA GLU A 201 9.34 43.10 -30.75
C GLU A 201 10.35 43.53 -31.82
N GLU A 202 9.98 43.28 -33.07
CA GLU A 202 10.65 43.75 -34.28
C GLU A 202 10.18 45.17 -34.59
N GLU A 203 11.10 46.12 -34.65
CA GLU A 203 11.36 47.13 -35.71
C GLU A 203 12.31 48.24 -35.21
#